data_AF-C1MLC0-F1
#
_entry.id   AF-C1MLC0-F1
#
_cell.length_a   1.000
_cell.length_b   1.000
_cell.length_c   1.000
_cell.angle_alpha   90.00
_cell.angle_beta   90.00
_cell.angle_gamma   90.00
#
_symmetry.space_group_name_H-M   'P 1'
#
loop_
_entity.id
_entity.type
_entity.pdbx_description
1 polymer ?
#
loop_
_entity_poly.entity_id
_entity_poly.type
_entity_poly.pdbx_seq_one_letter_code
_entity_poly.pdbx_strand_id
1 'polypeptide(L)'
;MDRSRLVLRRKQLDLGYNTIGYARYVQLVPRGRRSTNLRRHPRTPDPLRDCSKRSFDGQIRRWRRLLHQYDNICSDEKGVEEITALQAESRPLYAGSLSTAFHLIM
;
A
#
# COMPACT_ATOMS: atom_id res chain seq x y z
N MET A 1 -12.66 -6.20 -23.22
CA MET A 1 -12.88 -7.02 -22.01
C MET A 1 -14.38 -7.16 -21.78
N ASP A 2 -14.90 -8.38 -21.66
CA ASP A 2 -16.33 -8.64 -21.42
C ASP A 2 -16.81 -8.13 -20.04
N ARG A 3 -18.03 -7.57 -19.98
CA ARG A 3 -18.65 -6.98 -18.79
C ARG A 3 -18.80 -8.01 -17.67
N SER A 4 -19.20 -9.24 -18.00
CA SER A 4 -19.35 -10.32 -17.01
C SER A 4 -18.01 -10.68 -16.37
N ARG A 5 -16.96 -10.76 -17.19
CA ARG A 5 -15.59 -10.98 -16.68
C ARG A 5 -15.10 -9.83 -15.80
N LEU A 6 -15.43 -8.59 -16.12
CA LEU A 6 -15.05 -7.42 -15.31
C LEU A 6 -15.69 -7.46 -13.92
N VAL A 7 -16.98 -7.79 -13.83
CA VAL A 7 -17.71 -7.91 -12.55
C VAL A 7 -17.06 -8.98 -11.66
N LEU A 8 -16.75 -10.15 -12.21
CA LEU A 8 -16.08 -11.22 -11.48
C LEU A 8 -14.69 -10.80 -10.98
N ARG A 9 -13.92 -10.09 -11.82
CA ARG A 9 -12.59 -9.59 -11.44
C ARG A 9 -12.65 -8.54 -10.35
N ARG A 10 -13.64 -7.62 -10.39
CA ARG A 10 -13.88 -6.65 -9.32
C ARG A 10 -14.23 -7.36 -8.01
N LYS A 11 -15.12 -8.34 -8.04
CA LYS A 11 -15.45 -9.17 -6.86
C LYS A 11 -14.20 -9.86 -6.27
N GLN A 12 -13.28 -10.31 -7.12
CA GLN A 12 -12.00 -10.86 -6.65
C GLN A 12 -11.09 -9.79 -6.01
N LEU A 13 -11.13 -8.53 -6.45
CA LEU A 13 -10.40 -7.45 -5.80
C LEU A 13 -11.01 -7.07 -4.46
N ASP A 14 -12.34 -7.02 -4.37
CA ASP A 14 -13.08 -6.66 -3.15
C ASP A 14 -12.71 -7.58 -1.97
N LEU A 15 -12.54 -8.87 -2.24
CA LEU A 15 -12.07 -9.84 -1.25
C LEU A 15 -10.66 -9.56 -0.70
N GLY A 16 -9.80 -8.86 -1.45
CA GLY A 16 -8.50 -8.41 -0.96
C GLY A 16 -8.57 -7.05 -0.28
N TYR A 17 -9.40 -6.14 -0.78
CA TYR A 17 -9.60 -4.82 -0.17
C TYR A 17 -10.21 -4.91 1.23
N ASN A 18 -11.10 -5.87 1.45
CA ASN A 18 -11.76 -6.08 2.75
C ASN A 18 -10.89 -6.90 3.74
N THR A 19 -9.56 -6.75 3.68
CA THR A 19 -8.62 -7.40 4.61
C THR A 19 -7.95 -6.37 5.50
N ILE A 20 -7.64 -6.76 6.74
CA ILE A 20 -6.91 -5.92 7.70
C ILE A 20 -5.54 -5.53 7.14
N GLY A 21 -4.84 -6.48 6.50
CA GLY A 21 -3.54 -6.27 5.89
C GLY A 21 -3.55 -5.25 4.78
N TYR A 22 -4.63 -5.13 4.00
CA TYR A 22 -4.79 -4.06 3.02
C TYR A 22 -4.91 -2.69 3.67
N ALA A 23 -5.75 -2.54 4.70
CA ALA A 23 -5.90 -1.29 5.42
C ALA A 23 -4.56 -0.81 6.00
N ARG A 24 -3.82 -1.71 6.65
CA ARG A 24 -2.49 -1.41 7.22
C ARG A 24 -1.44 -1.13 6.15
N TYR A 25 -1.42 -1.91 5.07
CA TYR A 25 -0.49 -1.68 3.96
C TYR A 25 -0.61 -0.26 3.40
N VAL A 26 -1.83 0.24 3.22
CA VAL A 26 -2.07 1.59 2.70
C VAL A 26 -1.56 2.67 3.67
N GLN A 27 -1.69 2.45 4.98
CA GLN A 27 -1.20 3.36 6.01
C GLN A 27 0.34 3.35 6.10
N LEU A 28 0.96 2.17 6.12
CA LEU A 28 2.41 2.00 6.29
C LEU A 28 3.21 2.37 5.03
N VAL A 29 2.67 2.05 3.85
CA VAL A 29 3.37 2.22 2.57
C VAL A 29 2.57 3.14 1.64
N PRO A 30 2.74 4.48 1.79
CA PRO A 30 2.09 5.45 0.91
C PRO A 30 2.56 5.26 -0.54
N ARG A 31 1.72 5.67 -1.51
CA ARG A 31 1.91 5.37 -2.94
C ARG A 31 3.30 5.73 -3.49
N GLY A 32 3.86 6.88 -3.07
CA GLY A 32 5.18 7.33 -3.52
C GLY A 32 6.36 6.53 -2.97
N ARG A 33 6.18 5.82 -1.84
CA ARG A 33 7.21 4.98 -1.22
C ARG A 33 7.12 3.51 -1.66
N ARG A 34 6.22 3.18 -2.59
CA ARG A 34 6.06 1.80 -3.07
C ARG A 34 7.19 1.44 -4.03
N SER A 35 8.07 0.52 -3.61
CA SER A 35 9.06 -0.12 -4.48
C SER A 35 8.48 -0.59 -5.82
N THR A 36 9.24 -0.37 -6.89
CA THR A 36 8.98 -0.90 -8.24
C THR A 36 9.01 -2.44 -8.28
N ASN A 37 9.68 -3.07 -7.30
CA ASN A 37 9.76 -4.52 -7.20
C ASN A 37 8.45 -5.12 -6.69
N LEU A 38 7.70 -5.75 -7.60
CA LEU A 38 6.41 -6.43 -7.37
C LEU A 38 6.45 -7.58 -6.36
N ARG A 39 7.65 -8.03 -5.94
CA ARG A 39 7.79 -9.04 -4.88
C ARG A 39 7.82 -8.43 -3.47
N ARG A 40 8.16 -7.15 -3.36
CA ARG A 40 8.30 -6.46 -2.07
C ARG A 40 6.99 -5.81 -1.63
N HIS A 41 6.30 -5.15 -2.55
CA HIS A 41 5.04 -4.47 -2.23
C HIS A 41 3.86 -5.01 -3.04
N PRO A 42 2.72 -5.27 -2.40
CA PRO A 42 1.51 -5.73 -3.08
C PRO A 42 1.03 -4.65 -4.06
N ARG A 43 0.88 -5.04 -5.35
CA ARG A 43 0.28 -4.19 -6.37
C ARG A 43 -1.06 -4.77 -6.80
N THR A 44 -2.11 -3.96 -6.69
CA THR A 44 -3.46 -4.33 -7.11
C THR A 44 -3.47 -4.75 -8.58
N PRO A 45 -3.95 -5.95 -8.91
CA PRO A 45 -4.15 -6.37 -10.30
C PRO A 45 -5.19 -5.48 -10.99
N ASP A 46 -4.91 -5.07 -12.23
CA ASP A 46 -5.86 -4.30 -13.02
C ASP A 46 -6.96 -5.21 -13.58
N PRO A 47 -8.25 -4.99 -13.22
CA PRO A 47 -9.35 -5.83 -13.68
C PRO A 47 -9.67 -5.63 -15.17
N LEU A 48 -9.28 -4.49 -15.77
CA LEU A 48 -9.52 -4.16 -17.18
C LEU A 48 -8.46 -4.74 -18.11
N ARG A 49 -7.27 -5.05 -17.59
CA ARG A 49 -6.15 -5.56 -18.38
C ARG A 49 -6.53 -6.82 -19.14
N ASP A 50 -6.26 -6.82 -20.45
CA ASP A 50 -6.50 -8.00 -21.25
C ASP A 50 -5.47 -9.09 -20.92
N CYS A 51 -5.96 -10.21 -20.40
CA CYS A 51 -5.16 -11.34 -20.00
C CYS A 51 -6.04 -12.59 -19.83
N SER A 52 -5.40 -13.76 -19.87
CA SER A 52 -6.08 -15.04 -19.61
C SER A 52 -6.62 -15.10 -18.18
N LYS A 53 -7.65 -15.92 -17.97
CA LYS A 53 -8.22 -16.17 -16.64
C LYS A 53 -7.14 -16.62 -15.64
N ARG A 54 -6.29 -17.57 -16.02
CA ARG A 54 -5.21 -18.10 -15.17
C ARG A 54 -4.18 -17.04 -14.81
N SER A 55 -3.84 -16.15 -15.74
CA SER A 55 -2.92 -15.04 -15.47
C SER A 55 -3.50 -14.06 -14.44
N PHE A 56 -4.78 -13.71 -14.58
CA PHE A 56 -5.45 -12.84 -13.60
C PHE A 56 -5.54 -13.50 -12.21
N ASP A 57 -5.98 -14.76 -12.15
CA ASP A 57 -6.08 -15.50 -10.90
C ASP A 57 -4.71 -15.63 -10.20
N GLY A 58 -3.62 -15.80 -10.96
CA GLY A 58 -2.25 -15.82 -10.44
C GLY A 58 -1.82 -14.47 -9.84
N GLN A 59 -2.19 -13.35 -10.48
CA GLN A 59 -1.94 -12.01 -9.96
C GLN A 59 -2.70 -11.77 -8.65
N ILE A 60 -3.98 -12.14 -8.59
CA ILE A 60 -4.80 -12.04 -7.37
C ILE A 60 -4.20 -12.86 -6.23
N ARG A 61 -3.82 -14.12 -6.50
CA ARG A 61 -3.23 -15.00 -5.49
C ARG A 61 -1.92 -14.43 -4.93
N ARG A 62 -1.04 -13.92 -5.80
CA ARG A 62 0.21 -13.27 -5.38
C ARG A 62 -0.08 -12.02 -4.55
N TRP A 63 -0.98 -11.16 -5.02
CA TRP A 63 -1.33 -9.91 -4.35
C TRP A 63 -1.87 -10.16 -2.95
N ARG A 64 -2.84 -11.06 -2.78
CA ARG A 64 -3.40 -11.39 -1.45
C ARG A 64 -2.35 -12.00 -0.51
N ARG A 65 -1.47 -12.88 -1.00
CA ARG A 65 -0.38 -13.44 -0.18
C ARG A 65 0.55 -12.35 0.36
N LEU A 66 0.87 -11.34 -0.45
CA LEU A 66 1.69 -10.21 -0.01
C LEU A 66 0.94 -9.32 1.00
N LEU A 67 -0.38 -9.15 0.87
CA LEU A 67 -1.17 -8.41 1.85
C LEU A 67 -1.17 -9.07 3.23
N HIS A 68 -1.19 -10.40 3.30
CA HIS A 68 -1.13 -11.13 4.58
C HIS A 68 0.16 -10.90 5.37
N GLN A 69 1.24 -10.42 4.76
CA GLN A 69 2.46 -10.02 5.48
C GLN A 69 2.19 -8.85 6.46
N TYR A 70 1.15 -8.06 6.20
CA TYR A 70 0.75 -6.91 7.02
C TYR A 70 -0.33 -7.28 8.06
N ASP A 71 -0.88 -8.50 8.03
CA ASP A 71 -1.83 -8.97 9.06
C ASP A 71 -1.11 -9.24 10.40
N ASN A 72 0.13 -9.75 10.34
CA ASN A 72 0.89 -10.20 11.51
C ASN A 72 1.62 -9.07 12.26
N ILE A 73 1.66 -7.86 11.72
CA ILE A 73 2.26 -6.68 12.37
C ILE A 73 1.53 -6.32 13.69
N CYS A 74 0.35 -6.91 13.95
CA CYS A 74 -0.42 -6.74 15.18
C CYS A 74 -0.10 -7.78 16.28
N SER A 75 0.55 -8.89 15.94
CA SER A 75 0.94 -9.90 16.94
C SER A 75 2.31 -9.63 17.54
N ASP A 76 3.15 -8.88 16.83
CA ASP A 76 4.45 -8.41 17.27
C ASP A 76 4.44 -6.88 17.33
N GLU A 77 4.00 -6.32 18.45
CA GLU A 77 3.88 -4.86 18.68
C GLU A 77 5.20 -4.09 18.48
N LYS A 78 6.33 -4.79 18.38
CA LYS A 78 7.67 -4.23 18.17
C LYS A 78 7.93 -3.70 16.75
N GLY A 79 7.19 -4.16 15.74
CA GLY A 79 7.46 -3.79 14.33
C GLY A 79 6.99 -2.39 13.94
N VAL A 80 5.97 -1.86 14.61
CA VAL A 80 5.38 -0.54 14.28
C VAL A 80 6.22 0.60 14.86
N GLU A 81 6.77 0.42 16.06
CA GLU A 81 7.66 1.40 16.68
C GLU A 81 8.99 1.53 15.91
N GLU A 82 9.54 0.42 15.41
CA GLU A 82 10.79 0.42 14.65
C GLU A 82 10.63 1.11 13.28
N ILE A 83 9.50 0.92 12.58
CA ILE A 83 9.22 1.62 11.31
C ILE A 83 8.97 3.12 11.54
N THR A 84 8.32 3.48 12.65
CA THR A 84 8.03 4.88 12.99
C THR A 84 9.31 5.62 13.41
N ALA A 85 10.20 4.96 14.16
CA ALA A 85 11.50 5.49 14.56
C ALA A 85 12.42 5.77 13.35
N LEU A 86 12.47 4.85 12.38
CA LEU A 86 13.25 5.03 11.15
C LEU A 86 12.70 6.12 10.23
N GLN A 87 11.39 6.43 10.31
CA GLN A 87 10.81 7.57 9.61
C GLN A 87 11.13 8.91 10.30
N ALA A 88 11.22 8.91 11.64
CA ALA A 88 11.57 10.10 12.44
C ALA A 88 13.04 10.54 12.28
N GLU A 89 13.97 9.59 12.10
CA GLU A 89 15.39 9.89 11.87
C GLU A 89 15.71 10.42 10.46
N SER A 90 14.77 10.33 9.52
CA SER A 90 14.91 10.89 8.17
C SER A 90 14.56 12.39 8.07
N ARG A 91 14.40 13.09 9.21
CA ARG A 91 14.19 14.55 9.25
C ARG A 91 15.54 15.26 8.99
N PRO A 92 15.76 15.89 7.82
CA PRO A 92 16.96 16.69 7.63
C PRO A 92 16.94 17.87 8.61
N LEU A 93 17.99 17.96 9.43
CA LEU A 93 18.33 19.16 10.18
C LEU A 93 18.74 20.24 9.17
N TYR A 94 17.78 21.06 8.75
CA TYR A 94 18.03 22.43 8.34
C TYR A 94 17.07 23.26 9.23
N ALA A 95 17.47 24.09 10.19
CA ALA A 95 18.61 25.00 10.28
C ALA A 95 18.79 25.80 8.99
N GLY A 96 18.03 26.90 8.86
CA GLY A 96 18.39 28.02 7.99
C GLY A 96 17.33 28.47 6.99
N SER A 97 16.51 29.44 7.39
CA SER A 97 15.98 30.57 6.60
C SER A 97 15.32 30.30 5.24
N LEU A 98 13.98 30.42 5.19
CA LEU A 98 13.33 31.57 4.54
C LEU A 98 12.06 31.95 5.32
N SER A 99 11.89 33.26 5.44
CA SER A 99 10.97 34.03 6.28
C SER A 99 9.48 33.86 5.94
N THR A 100 8.70 33.58 7.00
CA THR A 100 7.37 34.13 7.40
C THR A 100 6.23 34.25 6.38
N ALA A 101 5.07 33.66 6.70
CA ALA A 101 3.74 34.32 6.69
C ALA A 101 2.65 33.41 7.29
N PHE A 102 1.69 34.03 8.00
CA PHE A 102 0.65 33.51 8.92
C PHE A 102 1.15 33.32 10.37
N HIS A 103 0.96 34.26 11.31
CA HIS A 103 -0.19 35.13 11.55
C HIS A 103 0.18 36.49 12.18
N LEU A 104 -0.63 37.50 11.85
CA LEU A 104 -0.59 38.94 12.14
C LEU A 104 -0.34 39.39 13.59
N ILE A 105 0.46 40.45 13.77
CA ILE A 105 0.16 41.68 14.54
C ILE A 105 0.90 42.88 13.89
N MET A 106 0.13 43.94 13.57
CA MET A 106 0.45 45.24 12.92
C MET A 106 0.90 45.21 11.46
#